data_AF-A0A7C5HIE7-F1
#
_entry.id   AF-A0A7C5HIE7-F1
#
_cell.length_a   1.000
_cell.length_b   1.000
_cell.length_c   1.000
_cell.angle_alpha   90.00
_cell.angle_beta   90.00
_cell.angle_gamma   90.00
#
_symmetry.space_group_name_H-M   'P 1'
#
loop_
_entity.id
_entity.type
_entity.pdbx_description
1 polymer ?
#
loop_
_entity_poly.entity_id
_entity_poly.type
_entity_poly.pdbx_seq_one_letter_code
_entity_poly.pdbx_strand_id
1 'polypeptide(L)'
;MKQTLLAVTLATQLLTQLHAGGHIEPVEVTEPEVLETEAETTESKFYVVAKGMMVLGDTVDEENSILDGDKDYGFGIDVGYRLGNGFAVEYDFSYATNTVTETAGGEVRDASAKYYTSALDLVYTLEATENIGIFGKVGV
;
A
#
# COMPACT_ATOMS: atom_id res chain seq x y z
N MET A 1 15.44 21.73 -3.38
CA MET A 1 15.42 21.77 -1.89
C MET A 1 14.36 20.88 -1.24
N LYS A 2 13.25 20.50 -1.89
CA LYS A 2 12.24 19.60 -1.29
C LYS A 2 12.60 18.10 -1.36
N GLN A 3 13.33 17.67 -2.38
CA GLN A 3 13.70 16.24 -2.56
C GLN A 3 14.81 15.78 -1.62
N THR A 4 15.71 16.67 -1.23
CA THR A 4 16.82 16.37 -0.30
C THR A 4 16.32 16.11 1.13
N LEU A 5 15.19 16.70 1.52
CA LEU A 5 14.63 16.55 2.87
C LEU A 5 13.95 15.18 3.08
N LEU A 6 13.40 14.59 2.01
CA LEU A 6 12.69 13.31 2.03
C LEU A 6 13.66 12.12 2.12
N ALA A 7 14.81 12.22 1.45
CA ALA A 7 15.86 11.20 1.52
C ALA A 7 16.49 11.12 2.93
N VAL A 8 16.64 12.27 3.60
CA VAL A 8 17.22 12.33 4.96
C VAL A 8 16.28 11.69 5.98
N THR A 9 14.95 11.87 5.85
CA THR A 9 13.97 11.31 6.78
C THR A 9 13.82 9.79 6.66
N LEU A 10 13.93 9.23 5.45
CA LEU A 10 13.90 7.78 5.23
C LEU A 10 15.18 7.11 5.76
N ALA A 11 16.35 7.75 5.58
CA ALA A 11 17.62 7.26 6.12
C ALA A 11 17.66 7.26 7.67
N THR A 12 16.97 8.21 8.33
CA THR A 12 16.94 8.25 9.80
C THR A 12 16.10 7.13 10.40
N GLN A 13 15.07 6.63 9.69
CA GLN A 13 14.24 5.51 10.15
C GLN A 13 14.94 4.14 9.98
N LEU A 14 15.83 3.99 9.00
CA LEU A 14 16.63 2.75 8.86
C LEU A 14 17.76 2.65 9.91
N LEU A 15 18.32 3.78 10.36
CA LEU A 15 19.37 3.79 11.38
C LEU A 15 18.87 3.47 12.79
N THR A 16 17.59 3.72 13.09
CA THR A 16 17.00 3.41 14.41
C THR A 16 16.65 1.94 14.58
N GLN A 17 16.53 1.16 13.49
CA GLN A 17 16.35 -0.30 13.59
C GLN A 17 17.66 -1.07 13.83
N LEU A 18 18.82 -0.42 13.68
CA LEU A 18 20.13 -1.07 13.88
C LEU A 18 20.66 -1.00 15.33
N HIS A 19 19.95 -0.33 16.25
CA HIS A 19 20.41 -0.12 17.64
C HIS A 19 19.81 -1.07 18.68
N ALA A 20 19.23 -2.20 18.26
CA ALA A 20 18.77 -3.25 19.16
C ALA A 20 19.84 -4.36 19.31
N GLY A 21 20.81 -4.14 20.21
CA GLY A 21 21.48 -5.21 20.96
C GLY A 21 22.78 -5.77 20.39
N GLY A 22 23.91 -5.48 21.07
CA GLY A 22 25.15 -6.24 20.96
C GLY A 22 26.41 -5.38 21.13
N HIS A 23 27.34 -5.81 21.99
CA HIS A 23 28.66 -5.18 22.16
C HIS A 23 29.42 -5.12 20.82
N ILE A 24 29.98 -3.94 20.51
CA ILE A 24 30.74 -3.68 19.29
C ILE A 24 32.23 -3.69 19.63
N GLU A 25 32.97 -4.71 19.20
CA GLU A 25 34.42 -4.60 19.09
C GLU A 25 34.77 -3.84 17.79
N PRO A 26 35.84 -3.02 17.77
CA PRO A 26 36.18 -2.24 16.60
C PRO A 26 36.60 -3.16 15.45
N VAL A 27 35.77 -3.21 14.41
CA VAL A 27 36.04 -3.91 13.15
C VAL A 27 37.07 -3.10 12.35
N GLU A 28 38.20 -3.73 12.01
CA GLU A 28 39.17 -3.17 11.06
C GLU A 28 38.48 -2.90 9.72
N VAL A 29 38.47 -1.62 9.33
CA VAL A 29 37.88 -1.16 8.07
C VAL A 29 38.79 -1.63 6.94
N THR A 30 38.44 -2.74 6.31
CA THR A 30 38.97 -3.09 5.00
C THR A 30 38.28 -2.20 3.97
N GLU A 31 39.04 -1.32 3.31
CA GLU A 31 38.51 -0.50 2.21
C GLU A 31 37.92 -1.43 1.14
N PRO A 32 36.60 -1.34 0.85
CA PRO A 32 36.00 -2.21 -0.15
C PRO A 32 36.56 -1.80 -1.52
N GLU A 33 37.20 -2.76 -2.19
CA GLU A 33 37.58 -2.66 -3.58
C GLU A 33 36.31 -2.36 -4.39
N VAL A 34 36.25 -1.16 -4.95
CA VAL A 34 35.13 -0.69 -5.77
C VAL A 34 35.16 -1.49 -7.07
N LEU A 35 34.40 -2.59 -7.09
CA LEU A 35 34.03 -3.24 -8.33
C LEU A 35 33.14 -2.24 -9.09
N GLU A 36 33.71 -1.62 -10.12
CA GLU A 36 32.96 -0.90 -11.15
C GLU A 36 32.08 -1.90 -11.90
N THR A 37 30.95 -2.28 -11.30
CA THR A 37 29.84 -2.84 -12.06
C THR A 37 29.26 -1.71 -12.88
N GLU A 38 29.45 -1.78 -14.20
CA GLU A 38 28.70 -0.99 -15.17
C GLU A 38 27.22 -1.05 -14.79
N ALA A 39 26.69 0.07 -14.29
CA ALA A 39 25.30 0.18 -13.95
C ALA A 39 24.50 0.24 -15.26
N GLU A 40 24.23 -0.93 -15.86
CA GLU A 40 23.13 -1.05 -16.79
C GLU A 40 21.90 -0.51 -16.05
N THR A 41 21.36 0.61 -16.55
CA THR A 41 20.13 1.22 -16.07
C THR A 41 18.96 0.32 -16.43
N THR A 42 18.92 -0.84 -15.80
CA THR A 42 17.84 -1.80 -15.90
C THR A 42 16.69 -1.18 -15.13
N GLU A 43 15.54 -0.97 -15.78
CA GLU A 43 14.37 -0.43 -15.09
C GLU A 43 14.07 -1.26 -13.82
N SER A 44 13.75 -0.57 -12.74
CA SER A 44 13.41 -1.25 -11.49
C SER A 44 12.21 -2.15 -11.68
N LYS A 45 12.32 -3.40 -11.25
CA LYS A 45 11.19 -4.32 -11.18
C LYS A 45 10.17 -3.91 -10.12
N PHE A 46 10.57 -3.07 -9.17
CA PHE A 46 9.67 -2.53 -8.15
C PHE A 46 8.87 -1.33 -8.68
N TYR A 47 7.63 -1.21 -8.24
CA TYR A 47 6.79 -0.03 -8.46
C TYR A 47 5.94 0.28 -7.24
N VAL A 48 5.47 1.52 -7.19
CA VAL A 48 4.55 2.00 -6.16
C VAL A 48 3.39 2.70 -6.85
N VAL A 49 2.16 2.36 -6.45
CA VAL A 49 0.93 3.00 -6.93
C VAL A 49 0.29 3.74 -5.76
N ALA A 50 0.02 5.03 -5.91
CA ALA A 50 -0.83 5.76 -4.98
C ALA A 50 -2.25 5.83 -5.55
N LYS A 51 -3.25 5.52 -4.72
CA LYS A 51 -4.65 5.40 -5.11
C LYS A 51 -5.52 6.39 -4.33
N GLY A 52 -6.43 7.06 -5.01
CA GLY A 52 -7.63 7.64 -4.40
C GLY A 52 -8.77 6.63 -4.54
N MET A 53 -9.56 6.46 -3.49
CA MET A 53 -10.67 5.49 -3.50
C MET A 53 -11.96 6.12 -3.00
N MET A 54 -13.06 5.54 -3.46
CA MET A 54 -14.42 5.83 -3.01
C MET A 54 -15.04 4.52 -2.55
N VAL A 55 -15.53 4.50 -1.32
CA VAL A 55 -16.37 3.43 -0.79
C VAL A 55 -17.80 3.81 -1.13
N LEU A 56 -18.56 2.88 -1.72
CA LEU A 56 -19.94 3.16 -2.14
C LEU A 56 -20.96 2.99 -1.02
N GLY A 57 -20.61 2.23 0.02
CA GLY A 57 -21.54 1.83 1.08
C GLY A 57 -22.47 0.70 0.61
N ASP A 58 -23.28 0.18 1.54
CA ASP A 58 -24.35 -0.78 1.29
C ASP A 58 -25.41 -0.67 2.40
N THR A 59 -26.61 -1.15 2.13
CA THR A 59 -27.71 -1.20 3.11
C THR A 59 -27.99 -2.64 3.51
N VAL A 60 -28.01 -2.91 4.81
CA VAL A 60 -28.28 -4.23 5.38
C VAL A 60 -29.53 -4.17 6.25
N ASP A 61 -30.52 -5.01 5.92
CA ASP A 61 -31.70 -5.22 6.76
C ASP A 61 -31.40 -6.27 7.84
N GLU A 62 -31.43 -5.85 9.10
CA GLU A 62 -31.41 -6.75 10.26
C GLU A 62 -32.84 -6.94 10.81
N GLU A 63 -33.03 -7.91 11.71
CA GLU A 63 -34.36 -8.28 12.21
C GLU A 63 -35.13 -7.10 12.86
N ASN A 64 -34.41 -6.14 13.47
CA ASN A 64 -34.99 -5.03 14.21
C ASN A 64 -34.44 -3.64 13.80
N SER A 65 -33.56 -3.58 12.81
CA SER A 65 -32.88 -2.35 12.41
C SER A 65 -32.49 -2.39 10.93
N ILE A 66 -32.29 -1.21 10.35
CA ILE A 66 -31.69 -1.05 9.02
C ILE A 66 -30.36 -0.34 9.22
N LEU A 67 -29.28 -0.93 8.71
CA LEU A 67 -27.94 -0.34 8.69
C LEU A 67 -27.65 0.19 7.30
N ASP A 68 -27.49 1.51 7.16
CA ASP A 68 -27.17 2.15 5.90
C ASP A 68 -25.75 2.72 5.93
N GLY A 69 -24.85 2.12 5.16
CA GLY A 69 -23.49 2.62 4.97
C GLY A 69 -23.49 3.67 3.88
N ASP A 70 -23.05 4.89 4.20
CA ASP A 70 -22.89 5.94 3.20
C ASP A 70 -21.68 5.72 2.29
N LYS A 71 -21.63 6.53 1.22
CA LYS A 71 -20.45 6.67 0.38
C LYS A 71 -19.47 7.65 1.01
N ASP A 72 -18.20 7.31 0.98
CA ASP A 72 -17.14 8.20 1.46
C ASP A 72 -15.80 7.84 0.79
N TYR A 73 -14.73 8.53 1.13
CA TYR A 73 -13.47 8.50 0.41
C TYR A 73 -12.31 7.96 1.25
N GLY A 74 -11.26 7.56 0.55
CA GLY A 74 -10.05 7.05 1.17
C GLY A 74 -8.83 7.19 0.28
N PHE A 75 -7.74 6.60 0.72
CA PHE A 75 -6.51 6.49 -0.05
C PHE A 75 -5.88 5.10 0.10
N GLY A 76 -5.03 4.73 -0.84
CA GLY A 76 -4.25 3.50 -0.75
C GLY A 76 -2.89 3.61 -1.40
N ILE A 77 -2.02 2.66 -1.06
CA ILE A 77 -0.69 2.51 -1.61
C ILE A 77 -0.46 1.03 -1.91
N ASP A 78 -0.03 0.73 -3.13
CA ASP A 78 0.36 -0.63 -3.53
C ASP A 78 1.86 -0.64 -3.81
N VAL A 79 2.55 -1.65 -3.31
CA VAL A 79 3.97 -1.87 -3.55
C VAL A 79 4.11 -3.18 -4.31
N GLY A 80 4.58 -3.10 -5.55
CA GLY A 80 4.64 -4.24 -6.46
C GLY A 80 6.04 -4.63 -6.89
N TYR A 81 6.22 -5.90 -7.21
CA TYR A 81 7.41 -6.45 -7.84
C TYR A 81 7.06 -7.26 -9.08
N ARG A 82 7.61 -6.86 -10.24
CA ARG A 82 7.40 -7.53 -11.53
C ARG A 82 8.19 -8.84 -11.60
N LEU A 83 7.47 -9.94 -11.78
CA LEU A 83 8.04 -11.27 -12.02
C LEU A 83 8.40 -11.49 -13.50
N GLY A 84 7.77 -10.74 -14.40
CA GLY A 84 7.92 -10.86 -15.86
C GLY A 84 6.72 -11.53 -16.52
N ASN A 85 6.65 -11.46 -17.86
CA ASN A 85 5.55 -12.04 -18.66
C ASN A 85 4.15 -11.57 -18.22
N GLY A 86 4.04 -10.29 -17.81
CA GLY A 86 2.79 -9.71 -17.32
C GLY A 86 2.46 -9.99 -15.85
N PHE A 87 3.25 -10.82 -15.15
CA PHE A 87 3.01 -11.14 -13.74
C PHE A 87 3.75 -10.18 -12.79
N ALA A 88 3.10 -9.87 -11.67
CA ALA A 88 3.66 -9.18 -10.53
C ALA A 88 3.08 -9.70 -9.21
N VAL A 89 3.80 -9.49 -8.11
CA VAL A 89 3.27 -9.64 -6.75
C VAL A 89 3.12 -8.25 -6.16
N GLU A 90 1.98 -7.96 -5.56
CA GLU A 90 1.68 -6.66 -4.95
C GLU A 90 1.28 -6.83 -3.48
N TYR A 91 1.81 -5.95 -2.62
CA TYR A 91 1.25 -5.71 -1.30
C TYR A 91 0.43 -4.42 -1.35
N ASP A 92 -0.84 -4.55 -1.02
CA ASP A 92 -1.81 -3.46 -1.06
C ASP A 92 -2.08 -2.96 0.36
N PHE A 93 -2.22 -1.65 0.50
CA PHE A 93 -2.74 -1.03 1.71
C PHE A 93 -3.76 0.05 1.33
N SER A 94 -4.85 0.13 2.11
CA SER A 94 -5.83 1.19 1.97
C SER A 94 -6.43 1.62 3.30
N TYR A 95 -6.83 2.88 3.35
CA TYR A 95 -7.57 3.50 4.43
C TYR A 95 -8.78 4.23 3.86
N ALA A 96 -9.96 3.99 4.42
CA ALA A 96 -11.17 4.73 4.10
C ALA A 96 -12.02 4.95 5.34
N THR A 97 -12.84 5.99 5.31
CA THR A 97 -13.90 6.23 6.30
C THR A 97 -15.25 5.99 5.67
N ASN A 98 -16.28 5.80 6.50
CA ASN A 98 -17.70 5.87 6.12
C ASN A 98 -18.53 6.15 7.38
N THR A 99 -19.77 6.60 7.23
CA THR A 99 -20.77 6.69 8.29
C THR A 99 -21.82 5.59 8.11
N VAL A 100 -22.08 4.84 9.17
CA VAL A 100 -23.18 3.88 9.23
C VAL A 100 -24.33 4.52 10.00
N THR A 101 -25.49 4.61 9.37
CA THR A 101 -26.72 5.09 9.99
C THR A 101 -27.59 3.88 10.34
N GLU A 102 -27.89 3.70 11.62
CA GLU A 102 -28.83 2.72 12.12
C GLU A 102 -30.21 3.36 12.28
N THR A 103 -31.24 2.74 11.70
CA THR A 103 -32.65 3.09 11.96
C THR A 103 -33.34 1.94 12.68
N ALA A 104 -33.73 2.14 13.94
CA ALA A 104 -34.37 1.12 14.78
C ALA A 104 -35.55 1.70 15.57
N GLY A 105 -36.75 1.14 15.44
CA GLY A 105 -37.92 1.58 16.21
C GLY A 105 -38.31 3.06 16.05
N GLY A 106 -37.91 3.71 14.96
CA GLY A 106 -38.10 5.15 14.72
C GLY A 106 -37.00 6.06 15.27
N GLU A 107 -35.97 5.51 15.93
CA GLU A 107 -34.75 6.22 16.27
C GLU A 107 -33.72 6.10 15.15
N VAL A 108 -32.92 7.17 14.96
CA VAL A 108 -31.81 7.23 14.00
C VAL A 108 -30.52 7.51 14.75
N ARG A 109 -29.47 6.71 14.49
CA ARG A 109 -28.15 6.84 15.12
C ARG A 109 -27.06 6.72 14.08
N ASP A 110 -26.08 7.61 14.14
CA ASP A 110 -24.93 7.61 13.23
C ASP A 110 -23.66 7.15 13.96
N ALA A 111 -22.87 6.32 13.28
CA ALA A 111 -21.56 5.89 13.74
C ALA A 111 -20.53 6.03 12.63
N SER A 112 -19.41 6.70 12.92
CA SER A 112 -18.28 6.76 11.97
C SER A 112 -17.46 5.46 12.03
N ALA A 113 -17.31 4.81 10.88
CA ALA A 113 -16.46 3.66 10.68
C ALA A 113 -15.14 4.05 9.99
N LYS A 114 -14.08 3.31 10.30
CA LYS A 114 -12.76 3.44 9.69
C LYS A 114 -12.28 2.06 9.27
N TYR A 115 -11.90 1.95 8.01
CA TYR A 115 -11.43 0.69 7.42
C TYR A 115 -9.97 0.81 7.08
N TYR A 116 -9.22 -0.21 7.50
CA TYR A 116 -7.84 -0.43 7.10
C TYR A 116 -7.80 -1.80 6.43
N THR A 117 -7.47 -1.83 5.15
CA THR A 117 -7.40 -3.07 4.39
C THR A 117 -5.99 -3.25 3.88
N SER A 118 -5.46 -4.46 4.02
CA SER A 118 -4.21 -4.86 3.38
C SER A 118 -4.40 -6.19 2.69
N ALA A 119 -3.73 -6.39 1.55
CA ALA A 119 -3.78 -7.64 0.81
C ALA A 119 -2.41 -7.99 0.22
N LEU A 120 -2.20 -9.28 -0.02
CA LEU A 120 -1.09 -9.77 -0.84
C LEU A 120 -1.65 -10.44 -2.10
N ASP A 121 -1.39 -9.82 -3.25
CA ASP A 121 -1.98 -10.19 -4.53
C ASP A 121 -0.96 -10.73 -5.52
N LEU A 122 -1.38 -11.72 -6.30
CA LEU A 122 -0.81 -11.99 -7.61
C LEU A 122 -1.55 -11.17 -8.66
N VAL A 123 -0.81 -10.41 -9.46
CA VAL A 123 -1.33 -9.55 -10.51
C VAL A 123 -0.92 -10.08 -11.87
N TYR A 124 -1.85 -10.06 -12.81
CA TYR A 124 -1.58 -10.33 -14.21
C TYR A 124 -2.08 -9.18 -15.08
N THR A 125 -1.19 -8.61 -15.88
CA THR A 125 -1.49 -7.55 -16.83
C THR A 125 -1.46 -8.07 -18.26
N LEU A 126 -2.58 -7.92 -18.96
CA LEU A 126 -2.70 -8.07 -20.40
C LEU A 126 -2.53 -6.71 -21.07
N GLU A 127 -1.45 -6.53 -21.82
CA GLU A 127 -1.21 -5.31 -22.59
C GLU A 127 -2.17 -5.22 -23.78
N ALA A 128 -3.01 -4.18 -23.79
CA ALA A 128 -3.90 -3.89 -24.92
C ALA A 128 -3.18 -3.05 -25.99
N THR A 129 -2.25 -2.18 -25.57
CA THR A 129 -1.31 -1.41 -26.41
C THR A 129 0.01 -1.23 -25.65
N GLU A 130 1.02 -0.63 -26.29
CA GLU A 130 2.32 -0.32 -25.64
C GLU A 130 2.21 0.52 -24.36
N ASN A 131 1.11 1.26 -24.17
CA ASN A 131 0.93 2.18 -23.03
C ASN A 131 -0.31 1.86 -22.18
N ILE A 132 -1.13 0.89 -22.59
CA ILE A 132 -2.41 0.60 -21.94
C ILE A 132 -2.51 -0.90 -21.72
N GLY A 133 -2.69 -1.30 -20.48
CA GLY A 133 -2.95 -2.68 -20.08
C GLY A 133 -4.24 -2.80 -19.28
N ILE A 134 -4.86 -3.98 -19.34
CA ILE A 134 -5.92 -4.42 -18.45
C ILE A 134 -5.29 -5.41 -17.48
N PHE A 135 -5.54 -5.25 -16.19
CA PHE A 135 -4.98 -6.15 -15.18
C PHE A 135 -6.07 -6.75 -14.31
N GLY A 136 -5.78 -7.94 -13.80
CA GLY A 136 -6.54 -8.61 -12.76
C GLY A 136 -5.65 -8.91 -11.57
N LYS A 137 -6.21 -8.85 -10.37
CA LYS A 137 -5.54 -9.17 -9.11
C LYS A 137 -6.30 -10.27 -8.40
N VAL A 138 -5.58 -11.21 -7.77
CA VAL A 138 -6.15 -12.23 -6.90
C VAL A 138 -5.23 -12.42 -5.69
N GLY A 139 -5.80 -12.40 -4.49
CA GLY A 139 -5.04 -12.47 -3.26
C GLY A 139 -5.91 -12.62 -2.02
N VAL A 140 -5.27 -12.43 -0.88
CA VAL A 140 -5.84 -12.55 0.47
C VAL A 140 -5.57 -11.32 1.31
#